data_AF-A0A2V7HLT7-F1
#
_entry.id   AF-A0A2V7HLT7-F1
#
_cell.length_a   1.000
_cell.length_b   1.000
_cell.length_c   1.000
_cell.angle_alpha   90.00
_cell.angle_beta   90.00
_cell.angle_gamma   90.00
#
_symmetry.space_group_name_H-M   'P 1'
#
loop_
_entity.id
_entity.type
_entity.pdbx_description
1 polymer ?
#
loop_
_entity_poly.entity_id
_entity_poly.type
_entity_poly.pdbx_seq_one_letter_code
_entity_poly.pdbx_strand_id
1 'polypeptide(L)'
;MRAILTYADRLAARGHEVTMVVPARGRARAAWRNIAGAGPAWVPGFRPRVRWVPRWDANALPEAEAILATAWQSAPVVAAAPARCGVKFYLVQDATYRLPLRKVVISTWLADIMREKFGAPSDVLVTPVDHALFHRVEVTVTTSRPRVLMLHHEYEWKGVADGLEAVRRVRERVAGLRLVGFGVKPPRERLPYDEFHTDPPQEALATLYSGCDIYLCPSWDEGLGMPP
;
A
#
# COMPACT_ATOMS: atom_id res chain seq x y z
N MET A 1 3.62 1.08 -1.48
CA MET A 1 4.31 2.20 -2.17
C MET A 1 3.35 3.31 -2.63
N ARG A 2 2.20 3.01 -3.24
CA ARG A 2 1.25 4.02 -3.75
C ARG A 2 0.79 5.05 -2.72
N ALA A 3 0.39 4.65 -1.51
CA ALA A 3 -0.03 5.58 -0.46
C ALA A 3 1.02 6.68 -0.16
N ILE A 4 2.31 6.31 -0.07
CA ILE A 4 3.41 7.24 0.17
C ILE A 4 3.55 8.24 -0.99
N LEU A 5 3.43 7.77 -2.24
CA LEU A 5 3.45 8.66 -3.40
C LEU A 5 2.26 9.62 -3.39
N THR A 6 1.07 9.14 -3.03
CA THR A 6 -0.13 9.98 -2.88
C THR A 6 0.04 11.03 -1.80
N TYR A 7 0.64 10.69 -0.66
CA TYR A 7 0.93 11.66 0.40
C TYR A 7 1.92 12.73 -0.07
N ALA A 8 3.01 12.30 -0.71
CA ALA A 8 4.01 13.22 -1.26
C ALA A 8 3.38 14.18 -2.29
N ASP A 9 2.58 13.66 -3.22
CA ASP A 9 1.90 14.46 -4.24
C ASP A 9 0.88 15.43 -3.65
N ARG A 10 0.09 14.99 -2.65
CA ARG A 10 -0.87 15.87 -1.95
C ARG A 10 -0.19 16.96 -1.14
N LEU A 11 0.96 16.69 -0.52
CA LEU A 11 1.76 17.72 0.15
C LEU A 11 2.29 18.73 -0.87
N ALA A 12 2.81 18.27 -2.00
CA ALA A 12 3.27 19.16 -3.08
C ALA A 12 2.11 20.00 -3.64
N ALA A 13 0.92 19.42 -3.82
CA ALA A 13 -0.28 20.14 -4.25
C ALA A 13 -0.74 21.22 -3.27
N ARG A 14 -0.38 21.12 -1.99
CA ARG A 14 -0.63 22.14 -0.96
C ARG A 14 0.47 23.22 -0.88
N GLY A 15 1.45 23.18 -1.78
CA GLY A 15 2.53 24.17 -1.87
C GLY A 15 3.81 23.82 -1.11
N HIS A 16 3.93 22.60 -0.57
CA HIS A 16 5.18 22.17 0.07
C HIS A 16 6.23 21.73 -0.96
N GLU A 17 7.50 22.01 -0.70
CA GLU A 17 8.60 21.42 -1.47
C GLU A 17 8.85 19.99 -1.01
N VAL A 18 8.52 19.02 -1.87
CA VAL A 18 8.63 17.59 -1.52
C VAL A 18 9.70 16.92 -2.38
N THR A 19 10.70 16.34 -1.72
CA THR A 19 11.73 15.50 -2.36
C THR A 19 11.67 14.07 -1.85
N MET A 20 11.51 13.12 -2.77
CA MET A 20 11.64 11.69 -2.53
C MET A 20 13.09 11.24 -2.74
N VAL A 21 13.71 10.67 -1.70
CA VAL A 21 15.07 10.12 -1.78
C VAL A 21 15.00 8.61 -1.99
N VAL A 22 15.28 8.15 -3.21
CA VAL A 22 15.08 6.75 -3.63
C VAL A 22 16.42 6.08 -3.95
N PRO A 23 16.71 4.89 -3.39
CA PRO A 23 17.94 4.20 -3.69
C PRO A 23 17.89 3.53 -5.07
N ALA A 24 18.96 3.66 -5.84
CA ALA A 24 19.22 2.89 -7.05
C ALA A 24 20.57 2.18 -6.91
N ARG A 25 20.62 0.88 -7.16
CA ARG A 25 21.88 0.12 -7.11
C ARG A 25 22.88 0.71 -8.12
N GLY A 26 23.99 1.26 -7.61
CA GLY A 26 25.11 1.78 -8.39
C GLY A 26 25.07 3.30 -8.64
N ARG A 27 26.23 3.95 -8.54
CA ARG A 27 26.39 5.41 -8.74
C ARG A 27 26.00 5.87 -10.14
N ALA A 28 26.47 5.16 -11.17
CA ALA A 28 26.14 5.47 -12.57
C ALA A 28 24.63 5.42 -12.83
N ARG A 29 23.95 4.39 -12.29
CA ARG A 29 22.49 4.24 -12.43
C ARG A 29 21.72 5.35 -11.73
N ALA A 30 22.13 5.73 -10.51
CA ALA A 30 21.52 6.85 -9.80
C ALA A 30 21.71 8.17 -10.55
N ALA A 31 22.91 8.45 -11.05
CA ALA A 31 23.21 9.65 -11.82
C ALA A 31 22.38 9.73 -13.12
N TRP A 32 22.36 8.66 -13.91
CA TRP A 32 21.56 8.58 -15.13
C TRP A 32 20.06 8.82 -14.85
N ARG A 33 19.51 8.22 -13.79
CA ARG A 33 18.11 8.43 -13.41
C ARG A 33 17.79 9.86 -13.00
N ASN A 34 18.72 10.55 -12.34
CA ASN A 34 18.55 11.97 -12.01
C ASN A 34 18.57 12.84 -13.27
N ILE A 35 19.50 12.59 -14.20
CA ILE A 35 19.58 13.31 -15.49
C ILE A 35 18.31 13.09 -16.32
N ALA A 36 17.84 11.85 -16.36
CA ALA A 36 16.62 11.49 -17.10
C ALA A 36 15.32 11.99 -16.42
N GLY A 37 15.40 12.61 -15.23
CA GLY A 37 14.22 12.99 -14.46
C GLY A 37 13.31 11.82 -14.10
N ALA A 38 13.87 10.62 -13.92
CA ALA A 38 13.10 9.40 -13.78
C ALA A 38 12.22 9.44 -12.52
N GLY A 39 10.91 9.27 -12.69
CA GLY A 39 9.91 9.23 -11.63
C GLY A 39 9.00 8.01 -11.73
N PRO A 40 7.96 7.92 -10.88
CA PRO A 40 6.96 6.87 -10.96
C PRO A 40 6.05 7.10 -12.18
N ALA A 41 6.41 6.52 -13.34
CA ALA A 41 5.68 6.70 -14.60
C ALA A 41 4.19 6.28 -14.55
N TRP A 42 3.82 5.42 -13.59
CA TRP A 42 2.45 4.97 -13.36
C TRP A 42 1.62 5.91 -12.47
N VAL A 43 2.19 7.04 -12.02
CA VAL A 43 1.47 8.12 -11.31
C VAL A 43 1.43 9.35 -12.21
N PRO A 44 0.32 9.60 -12.94
CA PRO A 44 0.19 10.75 -13.81
C PRO A 44 0.37 12.07 -13.06
N GLY A 45 1.14 13.00 -13.62
CA GLY A 45 1.30 14.35 -13.05
C GLY A 45 2.01 14.39 -11.69
N PHE A 46 2.84 13.40 -11.36
CA PHE A 46 3.55 13.33 -10.09
C PHE A 46 4.39 14.59 -9.83
N ARG A 47 3.95 15.44 -8.89
CA ARG A 47 4.56 16.74 -8.57
C ARG A 47 5.87 16.66 -7.78
N PRO A 48 6.07 15.71 -6.84
CA PRO A 48 7.29 15.70 -6.02
C PRO A 48 8.56 15.45 -6.82
N ARG A 49 9.65 16.06 -6.38
CA ARG A 49 10.98 15.81 -6.94
C ARG A 49 11.45 14.41 -6.55
N VAL A 50 12.00 13.66 -7.49
CA VAL A 50 12.67 12.37 -7.20
C VAL A 50 14.18 12.55 -7.27
N ARG A 51 14.86 12.22 -6.17
CA ARG A 51 16.33 12.20 -6.06
C ARG A 51 16.80 10.77 -5.89
N TRP A 52 17.47 10.25 -6.92
CA TRP A 52 18.07 8.93 -6.90
C TRP A 52 19.44 8.96 -6.23
N VAL A 53 19.66 8.07 -5.27
CA VAL A 53 20.92 7.95 -4.52
C VAL A 53 21.48 6.52 -4.66
N PRO A 54 22.80 6.32 -4.67
CA PRO A 54 23.38 4.97 -4.76
C PRO A 54 23.07 4.10 -3.53
N ARG A 55 22.92 4.76 -2.38
CA ARG A 55 22.51 4.22 -1.09
C ARG A 55 21.92 5.36 -0.26
N TRP A 56 21.12 5.03 0.75
CA TRP A 56 20.77 6.00 1.76
C TRP A 56 21.97 6.26 2.68
N ASP A 57 22.24 7.53 2.93
CA ASP A 57 23.32 8.01 3.79
C ASP A 57 22.79 9.23 4.53
N ALA A 58 22.80 9.16 5.86
CA ALA A 58 22.21 10.18 6.73
C ALA A 58 22.81 11.56 6.47
N ASN A 59 24.10 11.63 6.17
CA ASN A 59 24.80 12.88 5.93
C ASN A 59 24.58 13.43 4.51
N ALA A 60 24.11 12.61 3.58
CA ALA A 60 23.84 13.03 2.19
C ALA A 60 22.38 13.42 1.94
N LEU A 61 21.51 13.32 2.96
CA LEU A 61 20.13 13.76 2.89
C LEU A 61 20.06 15.28 2.66
N PRO A 62 19.10 15.77 1.84
CA PRO A 62 18.90 17.19 1.64
C PRO A 62 18.48 17.89 2.94
N GLU A 63 18.73 19.19 3.01
CA GLU A 63 18.16 20.05 4.05
C GLU A 63 16.64 20.08 3.91
N ALA A 64 15.96 20.09 5.05
CA ALA A 64 14.50 20.06 5.11
C ALA A 64 14.02 20.51 6.50
N GLU A 65 12.78 20.98 6.56
CA GLU A 65 12.09 21.27 7.82
C GLU A 65 11.52 20.00 8.48
N ALA A 66 11.24 18.98 7.67
CA ALA A 66 10.79 17.67 8.12
C ALA A 66 11.28 16.56 7.19
N ILE A 67 11.52 15.38 7.75
CA ILE A 67 11.90 14.17 7.02
C ILE A 67 11.07 12.98 7.49
N LEU A 68 10.61 12.16 6.54
CA LEU A 68 9.76 11.01 6.81
C LEU A 68 10.42 9.71 6.32
N ALA A 69 10.72 8.81 7.26
CA ALA A 69 11.01 7.42 6.92
C ALA A 69 9.71 6.72 6.53
N THR A 70 9.74 5.90 5.47
CA THR A 70 8.55 5.24 4.91
C THR A 70 8.67 3.73 4.80
N ALA A 71 9.88 3.20 4.89
CA ALA A 71 10.19 1.78 5.00
C ALA A 71 11.12 1.54 6.19
N TRP A 72 11.09 0.35 6.78
CA TRP A 72 11.93 0.03 7.94
C TRP A 72 13.43 0.21 7.65
N GLN A 73 13.87 -0.05 6.40
CA GLN A 73 15.26 0.15 5.99
C GLN A 73 15.67 1.64 5.99
N SER A 74 14.71 2.55 5.77
CA SER A 74 14.97 3.99 5.78
C SER A 74 14.99 4.58 7.20
N ALA A 75 14.34 3.92 8.16
CA ALA A 75 14.16 4.46 9.51
C ALA A 75 15.49 4.69 10.26
N PRO A 76 16.48 3.78 10.26
CA PRO A 76 17.78 4.05 10.89
C PRO A 76 18.51 5.24 10.27
N VAL A 77 18.40 5.42 8.95
CA VAL A 77 19.04 6.54 8.25
C VAL A 77 18.41 7.87 8.65
N VAL A 78 17.07 7.92 8.72
CA VAL A 78 16.35 9.11 9.17
C VAL A 78 16.62 9.40 10.64
N ALA A 79 16.70 8.37 11.50
CA ALA A 79 17.07 8.55 12.91
C ALA A 79 18.46 9.17 13.06
N ALA A 80 19.43 8.72 12.27
CA ALA A 80 20.79 9.25 12.23
C ALA A 80 20.94 10.58 11.47
N ALA A 81 19.87 11.08 10.82
CA ALA A 81 19.95 12.30 10.02
C ALA A 81 20.38 13.51 10.89
N PRO A 82 21.19 14.44 10.36
CA PRO A 82 21.63 15.62 11.08
C PRO A 82 20.47 16.60 11.33
N ALA A 83 20.65 17.53 12.28
CA ALA A 83 19.61 18.49 12.69
C ALA A 83 19.07 19.36 11.53
N ARG A 84 19.89 19.62 10.50
CA ARG A 84 19.49 20.34 9.28
C ARG A 84 18.39 19.65 8.45
N CYS A 85 18.08 18.38 8.76
CA CYS A 85 16.97 17.64 8.15
C CYS A 85 15.65 17.80 8.93
N GLY A 86 15.64 18.65 9.96
CA GLY A 86 14.43 19.06 10.66
C GLY A 86 13.78 17.97 11.50
N VAL A 87 12.45 18.04 11.64
CA VAL A 87 11.68 17.09 12.45
C VAL A 87 11.62 15.73 11.78
N LYS A 88 11.97 14.68 12.54
CA LYS A 88 12.09 13.32 12.01
C LYS A 88 10.86 12.49 12.32
N PHE A 89 10.15 12.08 11.28
CA PHE A 89 8.98 11.23 11.33
C PHE A 89 9.29 9.82 10.82
N TYR A 90 8.47 8.87 11.23
CA TYR A 90 8.46 7.51 10.69
C TYR A 90 7.03 7.04 10.49
N LEU A 91 6.67 6.77 9.23
CA LEU A 91 5.46 6.04 8.89
C LEU A 91 5.69 4.55 9.17
N VAL A 92 5.19 4.11 10.32
CA VAL A 92 5.37 2.75 10.81
C VAL A 92 4.41 1.82 10.06
N GLN A 93 4.99 0.90 9.29
CA GLN A 93 4.25 -0.20 8.64
C GLN A 93 4.69 -1.56 9.19
N ASP A 94 5.98 -1.71 9.51
CA ASP A 94 6.57 -2.91 10.13
C ASP A 94 7.96 -2.57 10.69
N ALA A 95 8.38 -3.26 11.77
CA ALA A 95 9.70 -3.22 12.41
C ALA A 95 10.23 -1.86 12.90
N THR A 96 11.39 -1.86 13.58
CA THR A 96 12.15 -0.67 14.04
C THR A 96 11.40 0.33 14.95
N TYR A 97 10.42 -0.16 15.71
CA TYR A 97 9.55 0.65 16.58
C TYR A 97 10.29 1.51 17.61
N ARG A 98 11.44 1.03 18.10
CA ARG A 98 12.24 1.66 19.17
C ARG A 98 13.08 2.87 18.75
N LEU A 99 13.16 3.19 17.46
CA LEU A 99 13.95 4.37 17.03
C LEU A 99 13.32 5.67 17.56
N PRO A 100 14.12 6.69 17.94
CA PRO A 100 13.62 7.95 18.49
C PRO A 100 13.10 8.88 17.38
N LEU A 101 12.02 8.46 16.72
CA LEU A 101 11.35 9.17 15.63
C LEU A 101 9.91 9.46 16.04
N ARG A 102 9.33 10.57 15.57
CA ARG A 102 7.88 10.80 15.72
C ARG A 102 7.11 9.77 14.89
N LYS A 103 6.25 8.99 15.53
CA LYS A 103 5.61 7.83 14.90
C LYS A 103 4.29 8.23 14.28
N VAL A 104 4.10 7.83 13.03
CA VAL A 104 2.82 7.93 12.33
C VAL A 104 2.41 6.51 11.96
N VAL A 105 1.23 6.07 12.36
CA VAL A 105 0.69 4.73 12.11
C VAL A 105 -0.57 4.80 11.24
N ILE A 106 -0.88 3.72 10.52
CA ILE A 106 -2.00 3.70 9.58
C ILE A 106 -3.35 3.31 10.21
N SER A 107 -3.36 2.89 11.47
CA SER A 107 -4.57 2.45 12.17
C SER A 107 -4.47 2.64 13.68
N THR A 108 -5.63 2.66 14.35
CA THR A 108 -5.73 2.72 15.81
C THR A 108 -5.14 1.49 16.48
N TRP A 109 -5.32 0.30 15.89
CA TRP A 109 -4.72 -0.94 16.39
C TRP A 109 -3.18 -0.87 16.46
N LEU A 110 -2.53 -0.32 15.42
CA LEU A 110 -1.08 -0.10 15.48
C LEU A 110 -0.70 0.96 16.51
N ALA A 111 -1.52 1.99 16.71
CA ALA A 111 -1.29 2.99 17.75
C ALA A 111 -1.33 2.37 19.16
N ASP A 112 -2.28 1.47 19.38
CA ASP A 112 -2.42 0.72 20.63
C ASP A 112 -1.20 -0.17 20.87
N ILE A 113 -0.74 -0.91 19.84
CA ILE A 113 0.49 -1.69 19.92
C ILE A 113 1.71 -0.83 20.26
N MET A 114 1.85 0.33 19.61
CA MET A 114 2.97 1.24 19.85
C MET A 114 2.99 1.76 21.29
N ARG A 115 1.81 2.12 21.81
CA ARG A 115 1.65 2.57 23.20
C ARG A 115 1.94 1.44 24.19
N GLU A 116 1.31 0.27 24.01
CA GLU A 116 1.30 -0.82 25.00
C GLU A 116 2.60 -1.62 25.02
N LYS A 117 3.17 -1.93 23.85
CA LYS A 117 4.37 -2.79 23.76
C LYS A 117 5.67 -1.99 23.75
N PHE A 118 5.64 -0.74 23.30
CA PHE A 118 6.84 0.06 23.08
C PHE A 118 6.87 1.36 23.88
N GLY A 119 5.80 1.69 24.63
CA GLY A 119 5.72 2.94 25.40
C GLY A 119 5.86 4.19 24.52
N ALA A 120 5.54 4.07 23.23
CA ALA A 120 5.81 5.08 22.22
C ALA A 120 4.48 5.62 21.67
N PRO A 121 4.12 6.89 21.94
CA PRO A 121 2.94 7.49 21.33
C PRO A 121 3.12 7.62 19.82
N SER A 122 2.01 7.55 19.10
CA SER A 122 1.97 7.67 17.64
C SER A 122 0.75 8.44 17.17
N ASP A 123 0.92 9.26 16.14
CA ASP A 123 -0.17 9.91 15.42
C ASP A 123 -0.80 8.91 14.43
N VAL A 124 -2.13 8.94 14.30
CA VAL A 124 -2.85 8.06 13.36
C VAL A 124 -3.11 8.80 12.06
N LEU A 125 -2.62 8.25 10.95
CA LEU A 125 -2.90 8.71 9.59
C LEU A 125 -3.48 7.57 8.76
N VAL A 126 -4.81 7.48 8.77
CA VAL A 126 -5.57 6.52 7.97
C VAL A 126 -5.48 6.90 6.49
N THR A 127 -5.16 5.93 5.62
CA THR A 127 -5.24 6.13 4.17
C THR A 127 -6.72 6.14 3.77
N PRO A 128 -7.29 7.26 3.29
CA PRO A 128 -8.70 7.28 2.92
C PRO A 128 -8.94 6.50 1.63
N VAL A 129 -10.18 6.05 1.46
CA VAL A 129 -10.67 5.52 0.17
C VAL A 129 -10.79 6.68 -0.82
N ASP A 130 -10.30 6.47 -2.04
CA ASP A 130 -10.47 7.43 -3.12
C ASP A 130 -11.82 7.22 -3.79
N HIS A 131 -12.81 8.06 -3.47
CA HIS A 131 -14.16 7.94 -4.02
C HIS A 131 -14.25 8.23 -5.52
N ALA A 132 -13.25 8.87 -6.13
CA ALA A 132 -13.22 9.01 -7.59
C ALA A 132 -12.92 7.67 -8.26
N LEU A 133 -12.15 6.80 -7.60
CA LEU A 133 -11.79 5.47 -8.10
C LEU A 133 -12.74 4.38 -7.59
N PHE A 134 -13.16 4.47 -6.34
CA PHE A 134 -14.03 3.51 -5.67
C PHE A 134 -15.40 4.15 -5.43
N HIS A 135 -16.24 4.06 -6.45
CA HIS A 135 -17.64 4.43 -6.39
C HIS A 135 -18.49 3.34 -7.03
N ARG A 136 -19.77 3.32 -6.67
CA ARG A 136 -20.71 2.39 -7.28
C ARG A 136 -20.93 2.79 -8.74
N VAL A 137 -20.78 1.83 -9.64
CA VAL A 137 -21.12 1.96 -11.06
C VAL A 137 -22.19 0.94 -11.43
N GLU A 138 -22.97 1.23 -12.47
CA GLU A 138 -23.95 0.27 -12.98
C GLU A 138 -23.22 -0.88 -13.69
N VAL A 139 -23.56 -2.11 -13.31
CA VAL A 139 -22.97 -3.33 -13.89
C VAL A 139 -24.07 -4.33 -14.15
N THR A 140 -24.18 -4.75 -15.41
CA THR A 140 -25.06 -5.86 -15.80
C THR A 140 -24.38 -7.18 -15.51
N VAL A 141 -24.84 -7.88 -14.49
CA VAL A 141 -24.35 -9.22 -14.12
C VAL A 141 -25.32 -10.27 -14.64
N THR A 142 -24.84 -11.13 -15.53
CA THR A 142 -25.63 -12.23 -16.12
C THR A 142 -25.38 -13.59 -15.46
N THR A 143 -24.39 -13.69 -14.58
CA THR A 143 -24.08 -14.92 -13.86
C THR A 143 -24.99 -15.11 -12.64
N SER A 144 -24.99 -16.32 -12.09
CA SER A 144 -25.63 -16.61 -10.79
C SER A 144 -25.04 -15.77 -9.66
N ARG A 145 -25.84 -15.62 -8.59
CA ARG A 145 -25.53 -14.87 -7.36
C ARG A 145 -25.62 -15.80 -6.13
N PRO A 146 -24.95 -15.47 -5.01
CA PRO A 146 -24.11 -14.28 -4.81
C PRO A 146 -22.75 -14.37 -5.48
N ARG A 147 -22.20 -13.23 -5.91
CA ARG A 147 -20.81 -13.10 -6.37
C ARG A 147 -19.93 -12.63 -5.23
N VAL A 148 -18.95 -13.45 -4.85
CA VAL A 148 -17.99 -13.20 -3.78
C VAL A 148 -16.67 -12.79 -4.40
N LEU A 149 -16.22 -11.56 -4.14
CA LEU A 149 -14.92 -11.04 -4.60
C LEU A 149 -13.84 -11.33 -3.56
N MET A 150 -12.70 -11.84 -4.00
CA MET A 150 -11.56 -12.12 -3.12
C MET A 150 -10.24 -11.74 -3.79
N LEU A 151 -9.38 -11.04 -3.06
CA LEU A 151 -8.00 -10.81 -3.49
C LEU A 151 -7.21 -12.11 -3.44
N HIS A 152 -6.52 -12.39 -4.54
CA HIS A 152 -5.56 -13.47 -4.63
C HIS A 152 -4.15 -12.96 -4.37
N HIS A 153 -3.43 -13.65 -3.49
CA HIS A 153 -2.04 -13.36 -3.18
C HIS A 153 -1.28 -14.63 -2.79
N GLU A 154 0.01 -14.70 -3.11
CA GLU A 154 0.87 -15.86 -2.80
C GLU A 154 1.36 -15.92 -1.34
N TYR A 155 1.00 -14.94 -0.50
CA TYR A 155 1.46 -14.91 0.88
C TYR A 155 0.49 -15.69 1.74
N GLU A 156 1.01 -16.61 2.55
CA GLU A 156 0.17 -17.48 3.40
C GLU A 156 -0.76 -16.65 4.30
N TRP A 157 -0.24 -15.58 4.91
CA TRP A 157 -1.00 -14.70 5.79
C TRP A 157 -2.15 -13.95 5.12
N LYS A 158 -2.21 -13.91 3.78
CA LYS A 158 -3.36 -13.38 3.05
C LYS A 158 -4.56 -14.33 3.08
N GLY A 159 -4.37 -15.57 3.55
CA GLY A 159 -5.43 -16.51 3.86
C GLY A 159 -6.18 -17.02 2.64
N VAL A 160 -5.56 -17.04 1.45
CA VAL A 160 -6.24 -17.52 0.22
C VAL A 160 -6.79 -18.94 0.43
N ALA A 161 -6.01 -19.83 1.04
CA ALA A 161 -6.45 -21.19 1.33
C ALA A 161 -7.71 -21.22 2.22
N ASP A 162 -7.73 -20.39 3.26
CA ASP A 162 -8.88 -20.29 4.18
C ASP A 162 -10.12 -19.73 3.47
N GLY A 163 -9.93 -18.72 2.62
CA GLY A 163 -11.01 -18.15 1.80
C GLY A 163 -11.60 -19.16 0.82
N LEU A 164 -10.76 -19.96 0.16
CA LEU A 164 -11.20 -21.03 -0.73
C LEU A 164 -11.97 -22.12 0.02
N GLU A 165 -11.48 -22.55 1.18
CA GLU A 165 -12.16 -23.55 2.02
C GLU A 165 -13.50 -23.03 2.56
N ALA A 166 -13.57 -21.77 2.98
CA ALA A 166 -14.81 -21.14 3.40
C ALA A 166 -15.84 -21.13 2.26
N VAL A 167 -15.43 -20.73 1.06
CA VAL A 167 -16.28 -20.74 -0.14
C VAL A 167 -16.72 -22.16 -0.47
N ARG A 168 -15.83 -23.16 -0.41
CA ARG A 168 -16.16 -24.56 -0.68
C ARG A 168 -17.29 -25.04 0.23
N ARG A 169 -17.21 -24.77 1.54
CA ARG A 169 -18.27 -25.14 2.51
C ARG A 169 -19.58 -24.41 2.26
N VAL A 170 -19.53 -23.13 1.90
CA VAL A 170 -20.76 -22.35 1.64
C VAL A 170 -21.46 -22.84 0.37
N ARG A 171 -20.72 -23.26 -0.65
CA ARG A 171 -21.31 -23.83 -1.89
C ARG A 171 -22.16 -25.07 -1.64
N GLU A 172 -21.90 -25.83 -0.58
CA GLU A 172 -22.74 -26.98 -0.17
C GLU A 172 -24.18 -26.56 0.16
N ARG A 173 -24.40 -25.29 0.53
CA ARG A 173 -25.70 -24.72 0.90
C ARG A 173 -26.20 -23.68 -0.10
N VAL A 174 -25.29 -23.06 -0.87
CA VAL A 174 -25.58 -22.00 -1.83
C VAL A 174 -24.95 -22.35 -3.17
N ALA A 175 -25.61 -23.25 -3.92
CA ALA A 175 -25.10 -23.77 -5.19
C ALA A 175 -24.87 -22.69 -6.27
N GLY A 176 -25.60 -21.56 -6.19
CA GLY A 176 -25.47 -20.44 -7.13
C GLY A 176 -24.28 -19.51 -6.88
N LEU A 177 -23.54 -19.69 -5.78
CA LEU A 177 -22.41 -18.82 -5.41
C LEU A 177 -21.31 -18.85 -6.46
N ARG A 178 -20.82 -17.66 -6.83
CA ARG A 178 -19.68 -17.47 -7.73
C ARG A 178 -18.53 -16.81 -7.00
N LEU A 179 -17.35 -17.41 -7.05
CA LEU A 179 -16.11 -16.86 -6.54
C LEU A 179 -15.36 -16.14 -7.65
N VAL A 180 -15.21 -14.83 -7.48
CA VAL A 180 -14.48 -13.93 -8.37
C VAL A 180 -13.15 -13.61 -7.71
N GLY A 181 -12.05 -13.98 -8.36
CA GLY A 181 -10.70 -13.67 -7.92
C GLY A 181 -10.11 -12.50 -8.67
N PHE A 182 -9.20 -11.76 -8.04
CA PHE A 182 -8.34 -10.82 -8.75
C PHE A 182 -7.01 -10.65 -8.04
N GLY A 183 -5.99 -10.20 -8.75
CA GLY A 183 -4.68 -9.91 -8.15
C GLY A 183 -3.63 -9.59 -9.19
N VAL A 184 -2.49 -9.04 -8.75
CA VAL A 184 -1.38 -8.64 -9.64
C VAL A 184 -0.81 -9.83 -10.44
N LYS A 185 -0.90 -11.04 -9.87
CA LYS A 185 -0.50 -12.27 -10.53
C LYS A 185 -1.65 -13.28 -10.50
N PRO A 186 -1.79 -14.11 -11.54
CA PRO A 186 -2.70 -15.22 -11.49
C PRO A 186 -2.18 -16.28 -10.50
N PRO A 187 -3.06 -17.18 -10.02
CA PRO A 187 -2.66 -18.36 -9.29
C PRO A 187 -1.62 -19.18 -10.06
N ARG A 188 -0.62 -19.72 -9.36
CA ARG A 188 0.41 -20.60 -9.97
C ARG A 188 -0.19 -21.92 -10.46
N GLU A 189 -1.25 -22.36 -9.81
CA GLU A 189 -2.01 -23.56 -10.14
C GLU A 189 -3.48 -23.22 -10.32
N ARG A 190 -4.25 -24.13 -10.92
CA ARG A 190 -5.68 -23.89 -11.12
C ARG A 190 -6.42 -23.97 -9.78
N LEU A 191 -6.85 -22.81 -9.29
CA LEU A 191 -7.68 -22.67 -8.09
C LEU A 191 -9.18 -22.55 -8.46
N PRO A 192 -10.12 -22.86 -7.54
CA PRO A 192 -11.56 -22.95 -7.83
C PRO A 192 -12.25 -21.57 -7.87
N TYR A 193 -11.65 -20.62 -8.58
CA TYR A 193 -12.30 -19.38 -9.00
C TYR A 193 -13.21 -19.67 -10.20
N ASP A 194 -14.42 -19.11 -10.23
CA ASP A 194 -15.27 -19.19 -11.44
C ASP A 194 -14.98 -18.06 -12.43
N GLU A 195 -14.27 -17.02 -11.97
CA GLU A 195 -13.86 -15.84 -12.72
C GLU A 195 -12.58 -15.29 -12.09
N PHE A 196 -11.60 -14.86 -12.90
CA PHE A 196 -10.35 -14.30 -12.38
C PHE A 196 -9.86 -13.11 -13.21
N HIS A 197 -9.51 -12.01 -12.54
CA HIS A 197 -8.98 -10.79 -13.15
C HIS A 197 -7.51 -10.60 -12.78
N THR A 198 -6.61 -10.75 -13.75
CA THR A 198 -5.18 -10.56 -13.53
C THR A 198 -4.81 -9.11 -13.78
N ASP A 199 -4.19 -8.48 -12.78
CA ASP A 199 -3.70 -7.10 -12.80
C ASP A 199 -4.70 -6.11 -13.44
N PRO A 200 -5.96 -6.08 -12.97
CA PRO A 200 -6.96 -5.21 -13.56
C PRO A 200 -6.51 -3.74 -13.45
N PRO A 201 -6.73 -2.92 -14.50
CA PRO A 201 -6.42 -1.51 -14.42
C PRO A 201 -7.29 -0.83 -13.35
N GLN A 202 -6.79 0.26 -12.77
CA GLN A 202 -7.37 0.84 -11.56
C GLN A 202 -8.80 1.33 -11.78
N GLU A 203 -9.07 1.89 -12.96
CA GLU A 203 -10.40 2.35 -13.39
C GLU A 203 -11.42 1.21 -13.56
N ALA A 204 -10.96 -0.03 -13.79
CA ALA A 204 -11.84 -1.19 -13.89
C ALA A 204 -12.24 -1.77 -12.53
N LEU A 205 -11.55 -1.38 -11.44
CA LEU A 205 -11.85 -1.87 -10.11
C LEU A 205 -13.28 -1.50 -9.69
N ALA A 206 -13.74 -0.27 -9.94
CA ALA A 206 -15.11 0.15 -9.62
C ALA A 206 -16.16 -0.82 -10.19
N THR A 207 -15.98 -1.22 -11.45
CA THR A 207 -16.84 -2.18 -12.16
C THR A 207 -16.74 -3.57 -11.54
N LEU A 208 -15.54 -4.07 -11.29
CA LEU A 208 -15.33 -5.38 -10.67
C LEU A 208 -16.00 -5.48 -9.28
N TYR A 209 -15.79 -4.46 -8.45
CA TYR A 209 -16.37 -4.32 -7.13
C TYR A 209 -17.90 -4.18 -7.18
N SER A 210 -18.43 -3.36 -8.08
CA SER A 210 -19.88 -3.14 -8.24
C SER A 210 -20.60 -4.37 -8.82
N GLY A 211 -19.87 -5.23 -9.53
CA GLY A 211 -20.36 -6.50 -10.04
C GLY A 211 -20.41 -7.63 -9.00
N CYS A 212 -19.96 -7.40 -7.77
CA CYS A 212 -19.94 -8.41 -6.71
C CYS A 212 -20.81 -8.01 -5.51
N ASP A 213 -21.34 -9.01 -4.81
CA ASP A 213 -22.29 -8.84 -3.70
C ASP A 213 -21.59 -8.84 -2.33
N ILE A 214 -20.50 -9.61 -2.22
CA ILE A 214 -19.78 -9.86 -0.97
C ILE A 214 -18.29 -9.71 -1.22
N TYR A 215 -17.59 -9.02 -0.32
CA TYR A 215 -16.13 -8.89 -0.37
C TYR A 215 -15.53 -9.76 0.74
N LEU A 216 -14.70 -10.72 0.35
CA LEU A 216 -14.07 -11.67 1.25
C LEU A 216 -12.61 -11.27 1.48
N CYS A 217 -12.30 -10.92 2.73
CA CYS A 217 -10.94 -10.69 3.21
C CYS A 217 -10.57 -11.82 4.18
N PRO A 218 -9.86 -12.87 3.73
CA PRO A 218 -9.47 -13.98 4.58
C PRO A 218 -8.11 -13.78 5.26
N SER A 219 -7.51 -12.59 5.16
CA SER A 219 -6.19 -12.30 5.70
C SER A 219 -6.15 -12.38 7.22
N TRP A 220 -5.07 -12.95 7.77
CA TRP A 220 -4.93 -13.21 9.20
C TRP A 220 -4.66 -11.94 10.02
N ASP A 221 -3.92 -11.00 9.43
CA ASP A 221 -3.57 -9.72 10.03
C ASP A 221 -3.50 -8.66 8.93
N GLU A 222 -4.17 -7.53 9.14
CA GLU A 222 -4.23 -6.41 8.22
C GLU A 222 -4.15 -5.10 9.00
N GLY A 223 -3.17 -4.26 8.68
CA GLY A 223 -2.98 -2.99 9.39
C GLY A 223 -4.16 -2.03 9.21
N LEU A 224 -4.65 -1.85 7.98
CA LEU A 224 -5.77 -0.96 7.65
C LEU A 224 -6.88 -1.67 6.85
N GLY A 225 -6.67 -2.93 6.44
CA GLY A 225 -7.65 -3.70 5.67
C GLY A 225 -8.13 -2.94 4.44
N MET A 226 -7.20 -2.40 3.65
CA MET A 226 -7.54 -1.62 2.46
C MET A 226 -8.45 -2.47 1.56
N PRO A 227 -9.50 -1.87 0.95
CA PRO A 227 -10.33 -2.60 0.02
C PRO A 227 -9.42 -3.25 -1.02
N PRO A 228 -9.53 -4.57 -1.21
CA PRO A 228 -8.54 -5.34 -1.95
C PRO A 228 -8.23 -4.88 -3.39
#